data_AF-A0A975T0Z6-F1
#
_entry.id   AF-A0A975T0Z6-F1
#
_cell.length_a   1.000
_cell.length_b   1.000
_cell.length_c   1.000
_cell.angle_alpha   90.00
_cell.angle_beta   90.00
_cell.angle_gamma   90.00
#
_symmetry.space_group_name_H-M   'P 1'
#
loop_
_entity.id
_entity.type
_entity.pdbx_description
1 polymer ?
#
loop_
_entity_poly.entity_id
_entity_poly.type
_entity_poly.pdbx_seq_one_letter_code
_entity_poly.pdbx_strand_id
1 'polypeptide(L)'
;MAEQRRPLRRTAVAVAAVLVAAGLTGCGGTKSYCSALKDDKPRLTKLAARSAEPGATGGKALGETVDVLAGLADRAPDDIKDEWDTLVQALRGLSDAIRESGADPGDFAGGAKPDGVSAGQLDAVQQAAHELQDLRVQQAGTSIEQHARDVCKVDLGSSGLGGSVG
;
A
#
# COMPACT_ATOMS: atom_id res chain seq x y z
N MET A 1 -32.93 -58.19 4.89
CA MET A 1 -32.92 -57.29 6.06
C MET A 1 -31.46 -56.88 6.28
N ALA A 2 -31.08 -55.73 5.70
CA ALA A 2 -30.70 -54.47 6.39
C ALA A 2 -29.20 -54.48 6.78
N GLU A 3 -28.27 -53.96 5.97
CA GLU A 3 -28.01 -52.54 5.65
C GLU A 3 -27.57 -51.75 6.91
N GLN A 4 -26.31 -51.32 6.99
CA GLN A 4 -25.97 -49.90 6.88
C GLN A 4 -24.48 -49.56 7.09
N ARG A 5 -24.05 -48.66 6.23
CA ARG A 5 -22.71 -48.11 6.01
C ARG A 5 -22.37 -47.03 7.07
N ARG A 6 -21.05 -46.79 7.23
CA ARG A 6 -20.38 -45.81 8.12
C ARG A 6 -21.07 -44.44 8.22
N PRO A 7 -20.77 -43.71 9.31
CA PRO A 7 -20.29 -42.33 9.10
C PRO A 7 -18.99 -42.00 9.84
N LEU A 8 -18.04 -41.47 9.05
CA LEU A 8 -16.87 -40.72 9.46
C LEU A 8 -17.30 -39.56 10.37
N ARG A 9 -16.75 -39.52 11.59
CA ARG A 9 -16.92 -38.40 12.52
C ARG A 9 -16.21 -37.17 11.95
N ARG A 10 -16.99 -36.28 11.37
CA ARG A 10 -16.59 -34.91 11.00
C ARG A 10 -16.31 -34.14 12.29
N THR A 11 -15.04 -34.00 12.67
CA THR A 11 -14.62 -33.02 13.68
C THR A 11 -14.76 -31.62 13.08
N ALA A 12 -15.89 -30.97 13.37
CA ALA A 12 -16.12 -29.57 13.09
C ALA A 12 -15.17 -28.74 13.99
N VAL A 13 -14.16 -28.12 13.38
CA VAL A 13 -13.35 -27.09 14.04
C VAL A 13 -14.20 -25.83 14.06
N ALA A 14 -14.74 -25.49 15.23
CA ALA A 14 -15.42 -24.22 15.47
C ALA A 14 -14.35 -23.12 15.49
N VAL A 15 -14.25 -22.33 14.41
CA VAL A 15 -13.48 -21.08 14.39
C VAL A 15 -14.26 -20.07 15.23
N ALA A 16 -13.81 -19.87 16.47
CA ALA A 16 -14.34 -18.82 17.33
C ALA A 16 -13.92 -17.46 16.75
N ALA A 17 -14.87 -16.75 16.13
CA ALA A 17 -14.71 -15.36 15.76
C ALA A 17 -14.61 -14.51 17.04
N VAL A 18 -13.39 -14.10 17.39
CA VAL A 18 -13.16 -13.10 18.43
C VAL A 18 -13.58 -11.75 17.85
N LEU A 19 -14.83 -11.37 18.07
CA LEU A 19 -15.28 -9.99 17.88
C LEU A 19 -14.66 -9.13 18.98
N VAL A 20 -13.51 -8.54 18.69
CA VAL A 20 -12.92 -7.50 19.55
C VAL A 20 -13.80 -6.26 19.45
N ALA A 21 -14.52 -5.96 20.52
CA ALA A 21 -15.18 -4.67 20.71
C ALA A 21 -14.10 -3.60 20.93
N ALA A 22 -13.69 -2.93 19.85
CA ALA A 22 -12.79 -1.77 19.94
C ALA A 22 -13.51 -0.62 20.67
N GLY A 23 -12.87 -0.16 21.74
CA GLY A 23 -13.36 0.86 22.64
C GLY A 23 -13.47 2.24 22.01
N LEU A 24 -14.35 3.05 22.60
CA LEU A 24 -14.82 4.37 22.18
C LEU A 24 -13.78 5.51 22.28
N THR A 25 -12.48 5.29 22.08
CA THR A 25 -11.46 6.33 22.28
C THR A 25 -11.13 7.18 21.04
N GLY A 26 -11.63 6.87 19.84
CA GLY A 26 -11.13 7.46 18.59
C GLY A 26 -12.12 8.20 17.67
N CYS A 27 -13.38 8.38 18.07
CA CYS A 27 -14.46 8.74 17.12
C CYS A 27 -14.23 10.08 16.35
N GLY A 28 -13.40 10.98 16.89
CA GLY A 28 -12.96 12.20 16.20
C GLY A 28 -11.83 11.99 15.19
N GLY A 29 -10.77 11.27 15.59
CA GLY A 29 -9.58 11.02 14.76
C GLY A 29 -9.89 10.10 13.57
N THR A 30 -10.65 9.02 13.80
CA THR A 30 -11.08 8.13 12.71
C THR A 30 -11.94 8.89 11.69
N LYS A 31 -12.80 9.81 12.13
CA LYS A 31 -13.66 10.59 11.21
C LYS A 31 -12.85 11.55 10.34
N SER A 32 -11.88 12.26 10.91
CA SER A 32 -11.02 13.17 10.15
C SER A 32 -10.13 12.40 9.16
N TYR A 33 -9.57 11.27 9.58
CA TYR A 33 -8.85 10.34 8.70
C TYR A 33 -9.71 9.85 7.54
N CYS A 34 -10.91 9.32 7.82
CA CYS A 34 -11.79 8.81 6.77
C CYS A 34 -12.24 9.91 5.79
N SER A 35 -12.44 11.16 6.27
CA SER A 35 -12.71 12.30 5.39
C SER A 35 -11.51 12.58 4.49
N ALA A 36 -10.31 12.69 5.08
CA ALA A 36 -9.09 12.94 4.32
C ALA A 36 -8.84 11.86 3.27
N LEU A 37 -9.02 10.59 3.61
CA LEU A 37 -8.85 9.46 2.69
C LEU A 37 -9.84 9.53 1.51
N LYS A 38 -11.09 9.93 1.77
CA LYS A 38 -12.08 10.16 0.71
C LYS A 38 -11.72 11.34 -0.19
N ASP A 39 -11.23 12.43 0.39
CA ASP A 39 -10.90 13.68 -0.31
C ASP A 39 -9.61 13.54 -1.13
N ASP A 40 -8.61 12.82 -0.61
CA ASP A 40 -7.32 12.61 -1.25
C ASP A 40 -7.34 11.49 -2.31
N LYS A 41 -8.30 10.54 -2.26
CA LYS A 41 -8.39 9.44 -3.23
C LYS A 41 -8.34 9.92 -4.71
N PRO A 42 -9.16 10.88 -5.18
CA PRO A 42 -9.09 11.36 -6.56
C PRO A 42 -7.74 11.99 -6.92
N ARG A 43 -7.06 12.61 -5.94
CA ARG A 43 -5.72 13.16 -6.12
C ARG A 43 -4.70 12.04 -6.27
N LEU A 44 -4.74 11.03 -5.40
CA LEU A 44 -3.88 9.84 -5.48
C LEU A 44 -4.03 9.12 -6.82
N THR A 45 -5.27 8.93 -7.32
CA THR A 45 -5.50 8.33 -8.65
C THR A 45 -4.84 9.14 -9.77
N LYS A 46 -4.92 10.47 -9.72
CA LYS A 46 -4.28 11.33 -10.73
C LYS A 46 -2.75 11.28 -10.63
N LEU A 47 -2.21 11.25 -9.42
CA LEU A 47 -0.77 11.17 -9.19
C LEU A 47 -0.21 9.82 -9.66
N ALA A 48 -0.89 8.71 -9.37
CA ALA A 48 -0.51 7.38 -9.83
C ALA A 48 -0.49 7.28 -11.37
N ALA A 49 -1.45 7.91 -12.06
CA ALA A 49 -1.44 7.97 -13.52
C ALA A 49 -0.23 8.77 -14.06
N ARG A 50 0.15 9.85 -13.37
CA ARG A 50 1.29 10.70 -13.75
C ARG A 50 2.65 10.10 -13.41
N SER A 51 2.75 9.30 -12.34
CA SER A 51 4.01 8.62 -11.99
C SER A 51 4.45 7.60 -13.03
N ALA A 52 3.52 7.13 -13.87
CA ALA A 52 3.80 6.27 -15.01
C ALA A 52 4.22 7.06 -16.27
N GLU A 53 4.12 8.40 -16.27
CA GLU A 53 4.57 9.21 -17.40
C GLU A 53 6.10 9.31 -17.41
N PRO A 54 6.75 9.24 -18.61
CA PRO A 54 8.19 9.40 -18.72
C PRO A 54 8.66 10.80 -18.31
N GLY A 55 9.92 10.88 -17.85
CA GLY A 55 10.59 12.14 -17.55
C GLY A 55 10.27 12.74 -16.18
N ALA A 56 10.80 13.94 -15.91
CA ALA A 56 10.74 14.68 -14.64
C ALA A 56 9.33 14.81 -14.02
N THR A 57 8.29 14.73 -14.86
CA THR A 57 6.89 14.72 -14.43
C THR A 57 6.58 13.50 -13.56
N GLY A 58 7.08 12.33 -13.92
CA GLY A 58 6.85 11.07 -13.20
C GLY A 58 7.52 11.05 -11.83
N GLY A 59 8.79 11.48 -11.75
CA GLY A 59 9.52 11.59 -10.47
C GLY A 59 8.87 12.57 -9.50
N LYS A 60 8.43 13.73 -9.99
CA LYS A 60 7.68 14.71 -9.19
C LYS A 60 6.34 14.15 -8.69
N ALA A 61 5.62 13.41 -9.54
CA ALA A 61 4.35 12.79 -9.16
C ALA A 61 4.53 11.70 -8.09
N LEU A 62 5.63 10.93 -8.14
CA LEU A 62 5.96 9.95 -7.10
C LEU A 62 6.19 10.64 -5.75
N GLY A 63 7.02 11.68 -5.69
CA GLY A 63 7.26 12.43 -4.46
C GLY A 63 5.97 13.03 -3.88
N GLU A 64 5.12 13.63 -4.72
CA GLU A 64 3.81 14.13 -4.28
C GLU A 64 2.88 13.04 -3.77
N THR A 65 2.97 11.81 -4.32
CA THR A 65 2.18 10.67 -3.84
C THR A 65 2.62 10.30 -2.42
N VAL A 66 3.93 10.22 -2.19
CA VAL A 66 4.51 9.94 -0.87
C VAL A 66 4.07 10.98 0.16
N ASP A 67 4.07 12.27 -0.20
CA ASP A 67 3.63 13.35 0.70
C ASP A 67 2.15 13.22 1.09
N VAL A 68 1.28 12.87 0.13
CA VAL A 68 -0.15 12.64 0.42
C VAL A 68 -0.35 11.45 1.35
N LEU A 69 0.34 10.33 1.07
CA LEU A 69 0.24 9.12 1.88
C LEU A 69 0.79 9.34 3.30
N ALA A 70 1.87 10.10 3.44
CA ALA A 70 2.39 10.52 4.74
C ALA A 70 1.37 11.35 5.54
N GLY A 71 0.71 12.31 4.89
CA GLY A 71 -0.35 13.08 5.54
C GLY A 71 -1.54 12.22 5.97
N LEU A 72 -1.87 11.15 5.24
CA LEU A 72 -2.88 10.17 5.64
C LEU A 72 -2.39 9.33 6.84
N ALA A 73 -1.14 8.88 6.82
CA ALA A 73 -0.50 8.15 7.92
C ALA A 73 -0.50 8.93 9.24
N ASP A 74 -0.24 10.24 9.19
CA ASP A 74 -0.25 11.12 10.37
C ASP A 74 -1.64 11.24 11.00
N ARG A 75 -2.70 11.07 10.20
CA ARG A 75 -4.09 11.15 10.66
C ARG A 75 -4.67 9.79 11.02
N ALA A 76 -4.02 8.70 10.63
CA ALA A 76 -4.52 7.35 10.83
C ALA A 76 -4.78 7.06 12.32
N PRO A 77 -5.86 6.31 12.65
CA PRO A 77 -6.06 5.82 14.01
C PRO A 77 -4.96 4.82 14.38
N ASP A 78 -4.70 4.68 15.70
CA ASP A 78 -3.66 3.80 16.23
C ASP A 78 -3.76 2.36 15.69
N ASP A 79 -4.99 1.89 15.45
CA ASP A 79 -5.34 0.56 14.94
C ASP A 79 -4.71 0.20 13.58
N ILE A 80 -4.31 1.20 12.78
CA ILE A 80 -3.74 1.02 11.43
C ILE A 80 -2.47 1.87 11.19
N LYS A 81 -1.96 2.51 12.25
CA LYS A 81 -0.85 3.47 12.14
C LYS A 81 0.47 2.78 11.73
N ASP A 82 0.74 1.60 12.28
CA ASP A 82 1.97 0.85 12.01
C ASP A 82 2.03 0.38 10.53
N GLU A 83 0.89 -0.01 9.97
CA GLU A 83 0.77 -0.37 8.55
C GLU A 83 1.01 0.84 7.64
N TRP A 84 0.45 1.99 8.00
CA TRP A 84 0.72 3.24 7.29
C TRP A 84 2.20 3.61 7.32
N ASP A 85 2.83 3.54 8.49
CA ASP A 85 4.25 3.84 8.63
C ASP A 85 5.10 2.87 7.80
N THR A 86 4.78 1.58 7.80
CA THR A 86 5.45 0.55 6.99
C THR A 86 5.37 0.88 5.49
N LEU A 87 4.18 1.18 4.98
CA LEU A 87 3.98 1.49 3.57
C LEU A 87 4.68 2.80 3.16
N VAL A 88 4.51 3.86 3.96
CA VAL A 88 5.07 5.19 3.66
C VAL A 88 6.61 5.16 3.71
N GLN A 89 7.21 4.44 4.65
CA GLN A 89 8.66 4.32 4.73
C GLN A 89 9.25 3.62 3.50
N ALA A 90 8.66 2.51 3.05
CA ALA A 90 9.11 1.81 1.86
C ALA A 90 9.00 2.70 0.59
N LEU A 91 7.89 3.43 0.44
CA LEU A 91 7.69 4.35 -0.68
C LEU A 91 8.65 5.55 -0.64
N ARG A 92 8.94 6.08 0.56
CA ARG A 92 9.97 7.12 0.75
C ARG A 92 11.34 6.62 0.31
N GLY A 93 11.72 5.40 0.74
CA GLY A 93 12.98 4.78 0.35
C GLY A 93 13.15 4.71 -1.18
N LEU A 94 12.10 4.28 -1.89
CA LEU A 94 12.13 4.28 -3.37
C LEU A 94 12.24 5.70 -3.95
N SER A 95 11.40 6.63 -3.47
CA SER A 95 11.41 8.01 -3.96
C SER A 95 12.76 8.70 -3.75
N ASP A 96 13.42 8.42 -2.62
CA ASP A 96 14.73 8.97 -2.28
C ASP A 96 15.82 8.36 -3.16
N ALA A 97 15.85 7.04 -3.33
CA ALA A 97 16.82 6.37 -4.18
C ALA A 97 16.76 6.86 -5.64
N ILE A 98 15.55 7.05 -6.18
CA ILE A 98 15.36 7.60 -7.53
C ILE A 98 15.86 9.04 -7.58
N ARG A 99 15.48 9.88 -6.62
CA ARG A 99 15.92 11.29 -6.57
C ARG A 99 17.44 11.42 -6.48
N GLU A 100 18.10 10.59 -5.69
CA GLU A 100 19.57 10.58 -5.54
C GLU A 100 20.29 10.07 -6.79
N SER A 101 19.63 9.27 -7.62
CA SER A 101 20.16 8.82 -8.90
C SER A 101 20.20 9.95 -9.95
N GLY A 102 19.34 10.95 -9.81
CA GLY A 102 19.14 12.03 -10.79
C GLY A 102 18.40 11.60 -12.06
N ALA A 103 17.98 10.33 -12.16
CA ALA A 103 17.16 9.79 -13.23
C ALA A 103 15.67 9.78 -12.87
N ASP A 104 14.82 9.54 -13.85
CA ASP A 104 13.38 9.46 -13.68
C ASP A 104 12.91 8.02 -13.37
N PRO A 105 11.78 7.83 -12.66
CA PRO A 105 11.24 6.50 -12.38
C PRO A 105 11.08 5.64 -13.65
N GLY A 106 10.65 6.28 -14.75
CA GLY A 106 10.47 5.62 -16.04
C GLY A 106 11.77 5.13 -16.68
N ASP A 107 12.93 5.71 -16.33
CA ASP A 107 14.23 5.31 -16.88
C ASP A 107 14.68 3.95 -16.34
N PHE A 108 14.18 3.57 -15.16
CA PHE A 108 14.43 2.25 -14.55
C PHE A 108 13.47 1.17 -15.06
N ALA A 109 12.49 1.52 -15.91
CA ALA A 109 11.56 0.56 -16.47
C ALA A 109 12.31 -0.49 -17.32
N GLY A 110 12.06 -1.77 -17.05
CA GLY A 110 12.72 -2.88 -17.76
C GLY A 110 14.11 -3.26 -17.24
N GLY A 111 14.58 -2.64 -16.14
CA GLY A 111 15.80 -3.06 -15.43
C GLY A 111 17.12 -2.65 -16.10
N ALA A 112 17.07 -1.84 -17.15
CA ALA A 112 18.26 -1.25 -17.75
C ALA A 112 18.80 -0.13 -16.85
N LYS A 113 20.13 0.02 -16.78
CA LYS A 113 20.78 1.13 -16.08
C LYS A 113 20.62 2.41 -16.90
N PRO A 114 20.05 3.49 -16.37
CA PRO A 114 20.00 4.77 -17.09
C PRO A 114 21.40 5.35 -17.36
N ASP A 115 21.48 6.22 -18.36
CA ASP A 115 22.68 7.02 -18.63
C ASP A 115 22.97 7.95 -17.45
N GLY A 116 24.25 8.14 -17.11
CA GLY A 116 24.65 8.97 -15.98
C GLY A 116 24.43 8.36 -14.58
N VAL A 117 23.63 7.29 -14.46
CA VAL A 117 23.44 6.56 -13.19
C VAL A 117 24.61 5.60 -12.95
N SER A 118 25.17 5.63 -11.73
CA SER A 118 26.20 4.69 -11.28
C SER A 118 25.63 3.31 -10.95
N ALA A 119 26.49 2.28 -10.91
CA ALA A 119 26.05 0.94 -10.49
C ALA A 119 25.47 0.94 -9.06
N GLY A 120 26.08 1.67 -8.13
CA GLY A 120 25.58 1.77 -6.75
C GLY A 120 24.21 2.45 -6.64
N GLN A 121 23.95 3.49 -7.44
CA GLN A 121 22.63 4.13 -7.50
C GLN A 121 21.57 3.19 -8.11
N LEU A 122 21.92 2.45 -9.16
CA LEU A 122 21.03 1.43 -9.72
C LEU A 122 20.70 0.35 -8.70
N ASP A 123 21.69 -0.15 -7.96
CA ASP A 123 21.49 -1.16 -6.91
C ASP A 123 20.59 -0.64 -5.80
N ALA A 124 20.78 0.62 -5.37
CA ALA A 124 19.92 1.25 -4.36
C ALA A 124 18.45 1.35 -4.80
N VAL A 125 18.20 1.77 -6.06
CA VAL A 125 16.84 1.82 -6.62
C VAL A 125 16.22 0.43 -6.71
N GLN A 126 16.98 -0.57 -7.17
CA GLN A 126 16.50 -1.95 -7.26
C GLN A 126 16.18 -2.53 -5.88
N GLN A 127 17.02 -2.27 -4.87
CA GLN A 127 16.78 -2.71 -3.51
C GLN A 127 15.52 -2.07 -2.92
N ALA A 128 15.33 -0.76 -3.11
CA ALA A 128 14.13 -0.07 -2.64
C ALA A 128 12.86 -0.56 -3.37
N ALA A 129 12.96 -0.85 -4.68
CA ALA A 129 11.86 -1.46 -5.43
C ALA A 129 11.53 -2.88 -4.94
N HIS A 130 12.54 -3.67 -4.57
CA HIS A 130 12.36 -4.98 -3.97
C HIS A 130 11.71 -4.90 -2.58
N GLU A 131 12.06 -3.90 -1.78
CA GLU A 131 11.46 -3.67 -0.46
C GLU A 131 9.94 -3.42 -0.55
N LEU A 132 9.46 -2.76 -1.61
CA LEU A 132 8.01 -2.64 -1.85
C LEU A 132 7.31 -3.99 -2.07
N GLN A 133 8.05 -5.02 -2.50
CA GLN A 133 7.53 -6.36 -2.72
C GLN A 133 7.59 -7.23 -1.46
N ASP A 134 8.21 -6.74 -0.37
CA ASP A 134 8.27 -7.50 0.88
C ASP A 134 6.87 -7.79 1.42
N LEU A 135 6.70 -9.00 1.96
CA LEU A 135 5.41 -9.47 2.49
C LEU A 135 4.83 -8.53 3.54
N ARG A 136 5.69 -7.87 4.33
CA ARG A 136 5.26 -6.91 5.34
C ARG A 136 4.62 -5.67 4.71
N VAL A 137 5.22 -5.11 3.66
CA VAL A 137 4.70 -3.94 2.95
C VAL A 137 3.39 -4.29 2.23
N GLN A 138 3.33 -5.46 1.61
CA GLN A 138 2.12 -5.95 0.94
C GLN A 138 0.95 -6.18 1.92
N GLN A 139 1.24 -6.76 3.08
CA GLN A 139 0.25 -6.93 4.15
C GLN A 139 -0.22 -5.59 4.70
N ALA A 140 0.70 -4.64 4.93
CA ALA A 140 0.36 -3.29 5.36
C ALA A 140 -0.60 -2.60 4.38
N GLY A 141 -0.29 -2.63 3.07
CA GLY A 141 -1.19 -2.12 2.03
C GLY A 141 -2.57 -2.78 2.06
N THR A 142 -2.62 -4.11 2.20
CA THR A 142 -3.87 -4.88 2.29
C THR A 142 -4.69 -4.47 3.52
N SER A 143 -4.07 -4.32 4.68
CA SER A 143 -4.73 -3.90 5.92
C SER A 143 -5.29 -2.48 5.80
N ILE A 144 -4.54 -1.56 5.19
CA ILE A 144 -4.99 -0.18 4.94
C ILE A 144 -6.23 -0.19 4.04
N GLU A 145 -6.21 -0.97 2.96
CA GLU A 145 -7.35 -1.10 2.04
C GLU A 145 -8.59 -1.71 2.72
N GLN A 146 -8.40 -2.74 3.54
CA GLN A 146 -9.46 -3.35 4.33
C GLN A 146 -10.05 -2.34 5.32
N HIS A 147 -9.21 -1.64 6.08
CA HIS A 147 -9.66 -0.62 7.02
C HIS A 147 -10.42 0.52 6.30
N ALA A 148 -9.90 1.00 5.16
CA ALA A 148 -10.57 2.02 4.36
C ALA A 148 -11.97 1.56 3.91
N ARG A 149 -12.10 0.29 3.49
CA ARG A 149 -13.37 -0.30 3.06
C ARG A 149 -14.34 -0.50 4.21
N ASP A 150 -13.88 -1.12 5.29
CA ASP A 150 -14.74 -1.64 6.36
C ASP A 150 -15.10 -0.55 7.38
N VAL A 151 -14.17 0.36 7.67
CA VAL A 151 -14.36 1.46 8.64
C VAL A 151 -14.75 2.74 7.93
N CYS A 152 -13.98 3.18 6.93
CA CYS A 152 -14.21 4.47 6.27
C CYS A 152 -15.24 4.41 5.13
N LYS A 153 -15.65 3.23 4.69
CA LYS A 153 -16.52 3.02 3.52
C LYS A 153 -15.97 3.67 2.24
N VAL A 154 -14.65 3.71 2.11
CA VAL A 154 -13.95 4.16 0.91
C VAL A 154 -13.27 2.97 0.24
N ASP A 155 -13.58 2.77 -1.04
CA ASP A 155 -12.85 1.80 -1.85
C ASP A 155 -11.59 2.46 -2.41
N LEU A 156 -10.40 2.02 -2.03
CA LEU A 156 -9.15 2.52 -2.60
C LEU A 156 -8.85 1.90 -3.98
N GLY A 157 -9.53 0.80 -4.32
CA GLY A 157 -9.42 0.07 -5.58
C GLY A 157 -8.15 -0.79 -5.66
N SER A 158 -8.30 -2.05 -6.07
CA SER A 158 -7.18 -2.89 -6.52
C SER A 158 -6.48 -2.35 -7.77
N SER A 159 -7.12 -1.42 -8.48
CA SER A 159 -6.57 -0.74 -9.66
C SER A 159 -5.69 0.47 -9.34
N GLY A 160 -5.59 0.89 -8.07
CA GLY A 160 -4.89 2.12 -7.68
C GLY A 160 -3.41 1.95 -7.36
N LEU A 161 -2.99 0.76 -6.91
CA LEU A 161 -1.62 0.51 -6.40
C LEU A 161 -1.00 -0.82 -6.89
N GLY A 162 -1.75 -1.61 -7.68
CA GLY A 162 -1.32 -2.92 -8.16
C GLY A 162 -2.16 -3.37 -9.35
N GLY A 163 -2.08 -2.65 -10.46
CA GLY A 163 -2.72 -3.05 -11.71
C GLY A 163 -2.04 -4.30 -12.28
N SER A 164 -2.72 -5.43 -12.14
CA SER A 164 -2.41 -6.75 -12.67
C SER A 164 -1.82 -6.71 -14.08
N VAL A 165 -0.64 -7.28 -14.25
CA VAL A 165 -0.19 -7.80 -15.55
C VAL A 165 -1.15 -8.92 -15.96
N GLY A 166 -1.95 -8.66 -16.97
CA GLY A 166 -2.71 -9.64 -17.74
C GLY A 166 -2.12 -9.74 -19.13
#